data_AF-A0A5C6FFX0-F1
#
_entry.id   AF-A0A5C6FFX0-F1
#
_cell.length_a   1.000
_cell.length_b   1.000
_cell.length_c   1.000
_cell.angle_alpha   90.00
_cell.angle_beta   90.00
_cell.angle_gamma   90.00
#
_symmetry.space_group_name_H-M   'P 1'
#
loop_
_entity.id
_entity.type
_entity.pdbx_description
1 polymer ?
#
loop_
_entity_poly.entity_id
_entity_poly.type
_entity_poly.pdbx_seq_one_letter_code
_entity_poly.pdbx_strand_id
1 'polypeptide(L)'
;MKLSSKLISLIRIGSLIAIIVATIVLVVTALPTLAGGHLADTRLLVHMMASGVVVALLPVYAIARLMPSSRGTLDTSAQRTALRCLLLFGLLTTATMFVCMLPIASTHTMETLIALHGWSGYALAVATVWVGIMSLGGRRRLPL
;
A
#
# COMPACT_ATOMS: atom_id res chain seq x y z
N MET A 1 -18.05 14.99 15.13
CA MET A 1 -17.95 13.78 15.98
C MET A 1 -16.50 13.58 16.41
N LYS A 2 -16.22 13.49 17.72
CA LYS A 2 -14.89 13.08 18.21
C LYS A 2 -14.86 11.55 18.25
N LEU A 3 -14.13 10.92 17.32
CA LEU A 3 -13.86 9.48 17.38
C LEU A 3 -12.98 9.19 18.60
N SER A 4 -13.29 8.13 19.35
CA SER A 4 -12.48 7.69 20.48
C SER A 4 -11.06 7.33 20.02
N SER A 5 -10.04 7.67 20.82
CA SER A 5 -8.64 7.35 20.54
C SER A 5 -8.41 5.85 20.33
N LYS A 6 -9.16 5.00 21.06
CA LYS A 6 -9.12 3.54 20.91
C LYS A 6 -9.59 3.10 19.52
N LEU A 7 -10.69 3.68 19.04
CA LEU A 7 -11.26 3.35 17.73
C LEU A 7 -10.31 3.74 16.59
N ILE A 8 -9.69 4.93 16.67
CA ILE A 8 -8.70 5.37 15.68
C ILE A 8 -7.48 4.44 15.66
N SER A 9 -7.03 3.99 16.83
CA SER A 9 -5.92 3.02 16.92
C SER A 9 -6.28 1.68 16.28
N LEU A 10 -7.50 1.17 16.51
CA LEU A 10 -7.99 -0.06 15.89
C LEU A 10 -8.08 0.07 14.38
N ILE A 11 -8.65 1.16 13.86
CA ILE A 11 -8.72 1.42 12.42
C ILE A 11 -7.32 1.40 11.82
N ARG A 12 -6.37 2.12 12.43
CA ARG A 12 -4.98 2.21 11.96
C ARG A 12 -4.28 0.85 11.94
N ILE A 13 -4.41 0.07 13.00
CA ILE A 13 -3.75 -1.25 13.11
C ILE A 13 -4.40 -2.24 12.14
N GLY A 14 -5.73 -2.30 12.14
CA GLY A 14 -6.50 -3.19 11.27
C GLY A 14 -6.24 -2.91 9.80
N SER A 15 -6.27 -1.63 9.39
CA SER A 15 -5.98 -1.25 8.01
C SER A 15 -4.53 -1.58 7.61
N LEU A 16 -3.56 -1.35 8.51
CA LEU A 16 -2.16 -1.70 8.23
C LEU A 16 -1.97 -3.21 8.06
N ILE A 17 -2.57 -4.03 8.92
CA ILE A 17 -2.49 -5.49 8.82
C ILE A 17 -3.11 -5.95 7.49
N ALA A 18 -4.30 -5.45 7.16
CA ALA A 18 -4.98 -5.78 5.92
C ALA A 18 -4.14 -5.38 4.68
N ILE A 19 -3.53 -4.19 4.69
CA ILE A 19 -2.62 -3.75 3.62
C ILE A 19 -1.40 -4.69 3.54
N ILE A 20 -0.77 -5.06 4.65
CA ILE A 20 0.37 -5.99 4.66
C ILE A 20 -0.02 -7.33 4.04
N VAL A 21 -1.14 -7.92 4.46
CA VAL A 21 -1.62 -9.21 3.93
C VAL A 21 -1.94 -9.09 2.44
N ALA A 22 -2.66 -8.05 2.02
CA ALA A 22 -2.97 -7.82 0.62
C ALA A 22 -1.70 -7.65 -0.22
N THR A 23 -0.72 -6.88 0.26
CA THR A 23 0.57 -6.69 -0.41
C THR A 23 1.34 -8.00 -0.56
N ILE A 24 1.31 -8.91 0.44
CA ILE A 24 1.92 -10.23 0.31
C ILE A 24 1.25 -11.03 -0.82
N VAL A 25 -0.08 -11.02 -0.87
CA VAL A 25 -0.85 -11.68 -1.95
C VAL A 25 -0.49 -11.07 -3.31
N LEU A 26 -0.39 -9.75 -3.40
CA LEU A 26 0.01 -9.05 -4.63
C LEU A 26 1.40 -9.46 -5.11
N VAL A 27 2.38 -9.54 -4.20
CA VAL A 27 3.74 -10.00 -4.54
C VAL A 27 3.71 -11.44 -5.03
N VAL A 28 3.08 -12.35 -4.28
CA VAL A 28 3.02 -13.79 -4.64
C VAL A 28 2.35 -14.00 -6.00
N THR A 29 1.26 -13.28 -6.26
CA THR A 29 0.57 -13.36 -7.55
C THR A 29 1.35 -12.72 -8.69
N ALA A 30 2.21 -11.72 -8.41
CA ALA A 30 3.04 -11.05 -9.41
C ALA A 30 4.40 -11.73 -9.66
N LEU A 31 4.90 -12.62 -8.79
CA LEU A 31 6.19 -13.31 -8.99
C LEU A 31 6.45 -13.86 -10.41
N PRO A 32 5.49 -14.49 -11.11
CA PRO A 32 5.72 -15.01 -12.46
C PRO A 32 6.12 -13.95 -13.48
N THR A 33 5.76 -12.68 -13.28
CA THR A 33 6.08 -11.61 -14.23
C THR A 33 7.57 -11.28 -14.24
N LEU A 34 8.31 -11.61 -13.17
CA LEU A 34 9.76 -11.46 -13.15
C LEU A 34 10.48 -12.45 -14.07
N ALA A 35 9.84 -13.58 -14.39
CA ALA A 35 10.37 -14.61 -15.27
C ALA A 35 9.82 -14.50 -16.70
N GLY A 36 9.19 -13.38 -17.07
CA GLY A 36 8.57 -13.18 -18.38
C GLY A 36 7.19 -13.83 -18.54
N GLY A 37 6.60 -14.36 -17.47
CA GLY A 37 5.20 -14.78 -17.45
C GLY A 37 4.23 -13.59 -17.40
N HIS A 38 2.93 -13.87 -17.52
CA HIS A 38 1.86 -12.88 -17.36
C HIS A 38 0.85 -13.34 -16.29
N LEU A 39 0.08 -12.39 -15.74
CA LEU A 39 -1.07 -12.73 -14.90
C LEU A 39 -2.26 -13.07 -15.81
N ALA A 40 -2.80 -14.28 -15.65
CA ALA A 40 -4.02 -14.72 -16.31
C ALA A 40 -4.98 -15.38 -15.30
N ASP A 41 -6.23 -15.55 -15.72
CA ASP A 41 -7.26 -16.35 -15.06
C ASP A 41 -7.44 -16.01 -13.56
N THR A 42 -7.57 -17.05 -12.73
CA THR A 42 -7.78 -16.96 -11.28
C THR A 42 -6.71 -16.13 -10.58
N ARG A 43 -5.46 -16.16 -11.05
CA ARG A 43 -4.36 -15.38 -10.45
C ARG A 43 -4.56 -13.89 -10.68
N LEU A 44 -5.00 -13.49 -11.88
CA LEU A 44 -5.36 -12.10 -12.17
C LEU A 44 -6.52 -11.65 -11.30
N LEU A 45 -7.55 -12.48 -11.15
CA LEU A 45 -8.71 -12.17 -10.30
C LEU A 45 -8.30 -11.96 -8.84
N VAL A 46 -7.49 -12.86 -8.28
CA VAL A 46 -6.97 -12.73 -6.90
C VAL A 46 -6.11 -11.48 -6.74
N HIS A 47 -5.26 -11.17 -7.73
CA HIS A 47 -4.46 -9.96 -7.74
C HIS A 47 -5.35 -8.70 -7.73
N MET A 48 -6.38 -8.65 -8.58
CA MET A 48 -7.32 -7.53 -8.64
C MET A 48 -8.11 -7.36 -7.33
N MET A 49 -8.55 -8.45 -6.70
CA MET A 49 -9.22 -8.40 -5.40
C MET A 49 -8.30 -7.85 -4.30
N ALA A 50 -7.06 -8.33 -4.23
CA ALA A 50 -6.07 -7.84 -3.28
C ALA A 50 -5.72 -6.35 -3.52
N SER A 51 -5.64 -5.94 -4.80
CA SER A 51 -5.45 -4.53 -5.17
C SER A 51 -6.58 -3.66 -4.65
N GLY A 52 -7.83 -4.12 -4.72
CA GLY A 52 -8.98 -3.41 -4.16
C GLY A 52 -8.84 -3.11 -2.66
N VAL A 53 -8.30 -4.05 -1.89
CA VAL A 53 -8.02 -3.85 -0.46
C VAL A 53 -7.00 -2.73 -0.24
N VAL A 54 -5.90 -2.73 -1.00
CA VAL A 54 -4.86 -1.70 -0.89
C VAL A 54 -5.41 -0.34 -1.29
N VAL A 55 -6.10 -0.24 -2.43
CA VAL A 55 -6.69 1.01 -2.94
C VAL A 55 -7.69 1.62 -1.95
N ALA A 56 -8.55 0.79 -1.34
CA ALA A 56 -9.55 1.26 -0.40
C ALA A 56 -8.98 1.61 0.98
N LEU A 57 -8.07 0.79 1.52
CA LEU A 57 -7.59 0.94 2.90
C LEU A 57 -6.38 1.86 3.02
N LEU A 58 -5.61 2.10 1.96
CA LEU A 58 -4.46 3.00 2.03
C LEU A 58 -4.85 4.44 2.39
N PRO A 59 -5.90 5.05 1.80
CA PRO A 59 -6.41 6.35 2.23
C PRO A 59 -6.92 6.33 3.67
N VAL A 60 -7.63 5.27 4.07
CA VAL A 60 -8.15 5.12 5.44
C VAL A 60 -7.00 5.09 6.45
N TYR A 61 -5.95 4.30 6.17
CA TYR A 61 -4.75 4.24 6.98
C TYR A 61 -4.03 5.60 7.04
N ALA A 62 -3.89 6.28 5.90
CA ALA A 62 -3.25 7.59 5.80
C ALA A 62 -3.97 8.62 6.67
N ILE A 63 -5.29 8.73 6.53
CA ILE A 63 -6.12 9.66 7.31
C ILE A 63 -6.01 9.34 8.80
N ALA A 64 -6.20 8.08 9.20
CA ALA A 64 -6.11 7.66 10.60
C ALA A 64 -4.72 7.95 11.21
N ARG A 65 -3.65 7.90 10.41
CA ARG A 65 -2.29 8.21 10.84
C ARG A 65 -2.01 9.71 10.93
N LEU A 66 -2.63 10.53 10.09
CA LEU A 66 -2.46 11.98 10.05
C LEU A 66 -3.38 12.73 11.03
N MET A 67 -4.40 12.08 11.59
CA MET A 67 -5.30 12.68 12.57
C MET A 67 -4.56 13.22 13.82
N PRO A 68 -4.97 14.37 14.39
CA PRO A 68 -4.31 14.99 15.55
C PRO A 68 -4.18 14.09 16.78
N SER A 69 -5.18 13.25 17.02
CA SER A 69 -5.22 12.25 18.10
C SER A 69 -4.16 11.14 17.96
N SER A 70 -3.51 11.03 16.79
CA SER A 70 -2.40 10.11 16.50
C SER A 70 -1.03 10.78 16.51
N ARG A 71 -0.92 12.10 16.73
CA ARG A 71 0.33 12.88 16.55
C ARG A 71 1.49 12.46 17.45
N GLY A 72 1.24 11.85 18.61
CA GLY A 72 2.28 11.28 19.48
C GLY A 72 2.93 9.98 18.98
N THR A 73 2.65 9.53 17.74
CA THR A 73 3.18 8.27 17.17
C THR A 73 3.96 8.45 15.86
N LEU A 74 4.39 9.68 15.53
CA LEU A 74 5.24 10.03 14.38
C LEU A 74 6.53 10.72 14.84
N ASP A 75 7.23 10.14 15.81
CA ASP A 75 8.36 10.82 16.45
C ASP A 75 9.64 10.81 15.62
N THR A 76 9.77 9.93 14.62
CA THR A 76 11.00 9.85 13.81
C THR A 76 10.79 10.29 12.38
N SER A 77 11.81 10.96 11.81
CA SER A 77 11.85 11.29 10.37
C SER A 77 11.67 10.03 9.51
N ALA A 78 12.27 8.91 9.94
CA ALA A 78 12.14 7.60 9.27
C ALA A 78 10.69 7.11 9.14
N GLN A 79 9.86 7.25 10.18
CA GLN A 79 8.43 6.88 10.11
C GLN A 79 7.66 7.71 9.08
N ARG A 80 7.96 9.01 8.99
CA ARG A 80 7.32 9.91 8.01
C ARG A 80 7.75 9.57 6.59
N THR A 81 9.04 9.30 6.39
CA THR A 81 9.57 8.89 5.08
C THR A 81 8.95 7.57 4.63
N ALA A 82 8.89 6.56 5.51
CA ALA A 82 8.26 5.28 5.20
C ALA A 82 6.79 5.44 4.79
N LEU A 83 6.02 6.25 5.52
CA LEU A 83 4.63 6.56 5.16
C LEU A 83 4.54 7.27 3.81
N ARG A 84 5.40 8.26 3.55
CA ARG A 84 5.42 8.98 2.26
C ARG A 84 5.72 8.04 1.09
N CYS A 85 6.71 7.15 1.24
CA CYS A 85 7.01 6.14 0.23
C CYS A 85 5.80 5.22 -0.01
N LEU A 86 5.14 4.75 1.05
CA LEU A 86 3.94 3.92 0.94
C LEU A 86 2.84 4.62 0.15
N LEU A 87 2.56 5.89 0.47
CA LEU A 87 1.53 6.68 -0.21
C LEU A 87 1.89 6.97 -1.67
N LEU A 88 3.15 7.33 -1.93
CA LEU A 88 3.63 7.63 -3.29
C LEU A 88 3.48 6.41 -4.21
N PHE A 89 4.00 5.25 -3.80
CA PHE A 89 3.93 4.05 -4.64
C PHE A 89 2.53 3.46 -4.70
N GLY A 90 1.73 3.60 -3.64
CA GLY A 90 0.31 3.21 -3.67
C GLY A 90 -0.51 4.06 -4.63
N LEU A 91 -0.24 5.37 -4.67
CA LEU A 91 -0.86 6.26 -5.65
C LEU A 91 -0.40 5.93 -7.07
N LEU A 92 0.91 5.71 -7.28
CA LEU A 92 1.47 5.43 -8.59
C LEU A 92 0.96 4.10 -9.19
N THR A 93 0.86 3.04 -8.38
CA THR A 93 0.25 1.77 -8.78
C THR A 93 -1.23 1.91 -9.16
N THR A 94 -1.99 2.70 -8.39
CA THR A 94 -3.39 3.00 -8.69
C THR A 94 -3.53 3.80 -9.99
N ALA A 95 -2.74 4.88 -10.12
CA ALA A 95 -2.81 5.79 -11.26
C ALA A 95 -2.44 5.09 -12.57
N THR A 96 -1.38 4.27 -12.57
CA THR A 96 -0.95 3.52 -13.77
C THR A 96 -2.06 2.60 -14.29
N MET A 97 -2.71 1.82 -13.43
CA MET A 97 -3.80 0.95 -13.85
C MET A 97 -5.07 1.71 -14.22
N PHE A 98 -5.39 2.79 -13.52
CA PHE A 98 -6.54 3.62 -13.87
C PHE A 98 -6.38 4.21 -15.27
N VAL A 99 -5.19 4.71 -15.61
CA VAL A 99 -4.90 5.22 -16.96
C VAL A 99 -4.94 4.12 -18.01
N CYS A 100 -4.45 2.90 -17.71
CA CYS A 100 -4.58 1.75 -18.63
C CYS A 100 -6.03 1.40 -18.97
N MET A 101 -6.99 1.71 -18.08
CA MET A 101 -8.42 1.45 -18.32
C MET A 101 -9.13 2.55 -19.12
N LEU A 102 -8.48 3.70 -19.33
CA LEU A 102 -9.04 4.79 -20.12
C LEU A 102 -8.85 4.51 -21.62
N PRO A 103 -9.83 4.86 -22.48
CA PRO A 103 -9.76 4.64 -23.93
C PRO A 103 -8.86 5.68 -24.64
N ILE A 104 -7.70 5.99 -24.06
CA ILE A 104 -6.77 7.02 -24.54
C ILE A 104 -5.34 6.49 -24.69
N ALA A 105 -5.01 5.34 -24.08
CA ALA A 105 -3.69 4.76 -24.12
C ALA A 105 -3.49 3.94 -25.42
N SER A 106 -2.45 4.25 -26.19
CA SER A 106 -1.99 3.36 -27.26
C SER A 106 -1.42 2.05 -26.68
N THR A 107 -1.26 1.01 -27.50
CA THR A 107 -0.64 -0.26 -27.05
C THR A 107 0.74 -0.04 -26.41
N HIS A 108 1.59 0.78 -27.03
CA HIS A 108 2.90 1.13 -26.51
C HIS A 108 2.81 1.87 -25.16
N THR A 109 1.84 2.77 -25.02
CA THR A 109 1.56 3.46 -23.75
C THR A 109 1.13 2.46 -22.67
N MET A 110 0.26 1.52 -23.02
CA MET A 110 -0.25 0.49 -22.11
C MET A 110 0.89 -0.40 -21.61
N GLU A 111 1.77 -0.87 -22.49
CA GLU A 111 2.96 -1.66 -22.10
C GLU A 111 3.86 -0.89 -21.14
N THR A 112 4.11 0.39 -21.42
CA THR A 112 4.92 1.27 -20.55
C THR A 112 4.27 1.43 -19.17
N LEU A 113 2.95 1.65 -19.12
CA LEU A 113 2.20 1.80 -17.88
C LEU A 113 2.14 0.50 -17.07
N ILE A 114 2.04 -0.66 -17.74
CA ILE A 114 2.11 -1.98 -17.10
C ILE A 114 3.49 -2.20 -16.47
N ALA A 115 4.56 -1.87 -17.19
CA ALA A 115 5.92 -1.95 -16.66
C ALA A 115 6.09 -1.04 -15.43
N LEU A 116 5.65 0.22 -15.52
CA LEU A 116 5.66 1.17 -14.41
C LEU A 116 4.83 0.69 -13.22
N HIS A 117 3.66 0.10 -13.47
CA HIS A 117 2.82 -0.51 -12.45
C HIS A 117 3.56 -1.63 -11.72
N GLY A 118 4.22 -2.53 -12.45
CA GLY A 118 5.01 -3.63 -11.87
C GLY A 118 6.12 -3.13 -10.95
N TRP A 119 6.98 -2.21 -11.45
CA TRP A 119 8.06 -1.63 -10.64
C TRP A 119 7.54 -0.87 -9.42
N SER A 120 6.47 -0.09 -9.60
CA SER A 120 5.84 0.64 -8.49
C SER A 120 5.20 -0.31 -7.47
N GLY A 121 4.68 -1.45 -7.91
CA GLY A 121 4.13 -2.51 -7.05
C GLY A 121 5.19 -3.13 -6.15
N TYR A 122 6.37 -3.45 -6.69
CA TYR A 122 7.49 -3.94 -5.88
C TYR A 122 8.01 -2.87 -4.91
N ALA A 123 8.11 -1.62 -5.34
CA ALA A 123 8.50 -0.51 -4.46
C ALA A 123 7.48 -0.27 -3.33
N LEU A 124 6.17 -0.40 -3.63
CA LEU A 124 5.10 -0.39 -2.64
C LEU A 124 5.25 -1.54 -1.64
N ALA A 125 5.63 -2.74 -2.09
CA ALA A 125 5.87 -3.86 -1.20
C ALA A 125 6.99 -3.58 -0.20
N VAL A 126 8.12 -3.06 -0.68
CA VAL A 126 9.24 -2.63 0.19
C VAL A 126 8.79 -1.54 1.17
N ALA A 127 8.05 -0.53 0.71
CA ALA A 127 7.53 0.53 1.57
C ALA A 127 6.54 0.00 2.63
N THR A 128 5.72 -0.99 2.27
CA THR A 128 4.79 -1.67 3.19
C THR A 128 5.53 -2.37 4.31
N VAL A 129 6.58 -3.12 3.99
CA VAL A 129 7.45 -3.77 4.97
C VAL A 129 8.10 -2.72 5.88
N TRP A 130 8.63 -1.64 5.29
CA TRP A 130 9.27 -0.56 6.06
C TRP A 130 8.30 0.08 7.07
N VAL A 131 7.08 0.43 6.64
CA VAL A 131 6.04 0.98 7.54
C VAL A 131 5.65 -0.04 8.63
N GLY A 132 5.58 -1.32 8.29
CA GLY A 132 5.33 -2.41 9.25
C GLY A 132 6.39 -2.45 10.36
N ILE A 133 7.67 -2.51 9.98
CA ILE A 133 8.82 -2.52 10.91
C ILE A 133 8.80 -1.28 11.82
N MET A 134 8.62 -0.09 11.22
CA MET A 134 8.58 1.17 11.96
C MET A 134 7.39 1.26 12.93
N SER A 135 6.29 0.56 12.63
CA SER A 135 5.11 0.50 13.49
C SER A 135 5.27 -0.48 14.65
N LEU A 136 6.10 -1.51 14.51
CA LEU A 136 6.49 -2.41 15.61
C LEU A 136 7.49 -1.74 16.56
N GLY A 137 8.50 -1.05 16.01
CA GLY A 137 9.55 -0.38 16.80
C GLY A 137 9.04 0.75 17.70
N GLY A 138 7.94 1.43 17.31
CA GLY A 138 7.32 2.49 18.12
C GLY A 138 6.66 2.00 19.40
N ARG A 139 6.28 0.71 19.52
CA ARG A 139 5.65 0.16 20.74
C ARG A 139 6.65 -0.18 21.85
N ARG A 140 7.95 -0.31 21.53
CA ARG A 140 9.00 -0.68 22.50
C ARG A 140 9.56 0.51 23.31
N ARG A 141 9.13 1.75 23.04
CA ARG A 141 9.59 2.96 23.72
C ARG A 141 8.53 3.53 24.68
N LEU A 142 7.86 2.67 25.45
CA LEU A 142 7.11 3.13 26.63
C LEU A 142 8.03 2.95 27.85
N PRO A 143 8.42 4.04 28.54
CA PRO A 143 9.05 3.90 29.85
C PRO A 143 8.00 3.30 30.80
N LEU A 144 8.41 2.25 31.52
CA LEU A 144 7.76 1.82 32.76
C LEU A 144 7.95 2.91 33.83
#